data_AF-A0A7S4PGI0-F1
#
_entry.id   AF-A0A7S4PGI0-F1
#
_cell.length_a   1.000
_cell.length_b   1.000
_cell.length_c   1.000
_cell.angle_alpha   90.00
_cell.angle_beta   90.00
_cell.angle_gamma   90.00
#
_symmetry.space_group_name_H-M   'P 1'
#
loop_
_entity.id
_entity.type
_entity.pdbx_description
1 polymer ?
#
loop_
_entity_poly.entity_id
_entity_poly.type
_entity_poly.pdbx_seq_one_letter_code
_entity_poly.pdbx_strand_id
1 'polypeptide(L)'
;EKEKEQEKEKEKEKEKGEAGSDGVAPPPPSRECNNNNPNNLPSDGFLFRKREDAGKEKGELGQIRAKLLKFLKTSTLLDANEILEKIGDKFPLFQEKILLFDQMRDFSSCLRVMVMDTGEYKRAEEYCVKWEGREERDREEGGLVGGRKRGGGEGGEGSEVFRALLSLYLQSPVFTSSSPPSSPTSSSSSSPSSSSSSPFSQQDKEQAIHAFGLMIKYSPSHLPPPLVLSLLPPSTPLSLLRPYLKHSFTSQKHQKEDVCMKKQLKKAVYDQNLILLQYLTGERVVVDHSTRCAVCGKVLGVCVFGVYDEGDCLVHAKCIRDEKLHPVTNKPLIYDL
;
A
#
# COMPACT_ATOMS: atom_id res chain seq x y z
N GLU A 1 2.94 -14.38 -38.84
CA GLU A 1 4.01 -13.49 -39.32
C GLU A 1 3.52 -12.40 -40.28
N LYS A 2 2.84 -12.73 -41.38
CA LYS A 2 2.42 -11.73 -42.40
C LYS A 2 1.63 -10.50 -41.89
N GLU A 3 0.88 -10.60 -40.80
CA GLU A 3 0.23 -9.42 -40.17
C GLU A 3 1.22 -8.48 -39.45
N LYS A 4 2.32 -9.00 -38.87
CA LYS A 4 3.36 -8.19 -38.22
C LYS A 4 4.26 -7.43 -39.20
N GLU A 5 4.16 -7.73 -40.49
CA GLU A 5 4.93 -7.09 -41.55
C GLU A 5 4.21 -5.84 -42.07
N GLN A 6 2.87 -5.88 -42.20
CA GLN A 6 2.05 -4.73 -42.64
C GLN A 6 1.96 -3.60 -41.60
N GLU A 7 2.11 -3.90 -40.31
CA GLU A 7 2.08 -2.86 -39.26
C GLU A 7 3.35 -2.00 -39.25
N LYS A 8 4.49 -2.56 -39.68
CA LYS A 8 5.79 -1.85 -39.75
C LYS A 8 5.96 -0.91 -40.94
N GLU A 9 5.21 -1.08 -42.03
CA GLU A 9 5.27 -0.12 -43.15
C GLU A 9 4.52 1.18 -42.82
N LYS A 10 3.42 1.12 -42.06
CA LYS A 10 2.61 2.30 -41.70
C LYS A 10 3.31 3.29 -40.75
N GLU A 11 4.29 2.85 -39.97
CA GLU A 11 5.07 3.75 -39.11
C GLU A 11 6.13 4.55 -39.91
N LYS A 12 6.56 4.08 -41.09
CA LYS A 12 7.65 4.71 -41.85
C LYS A 12 7.24 5.92 -42.71
N GLU A 13 5.95 6.09 -42.99
CA GLU A 13 5.46 7.23 -43.79
C GLU A 13 5.16 8.49 -42.96
N LYS A 14 5.16 8.40 -41.62
CA LYS A 14 4.77 9.53 -40.75
C LYS A 14 5.92 10.48 -40.36
N GLU A 15 7.16 10.19 -40.75
CA GLU A 15 8.36 10.95 -40.37
C GLU A 15 9.00 11.78 -41.53
N LYS A 16 8.31 11.91 -42.67
CA LYS A 16 8.78 12.73 -43.81
C LYS A 16 7.75 13.77 -44.24
N GLY A 17 7.75 14.92 -43.56
CA GLY A 17 6.96 16.06 -43.99
C GLY A 17 7.00 17.26 -43.04
N GLU A 18 8.10 18.03 -43.08
CA GLU A 18 8.11 19.50 -42.96
C GLU A 18 9.55 20.04 -43.05
N ALA A 19 9.96 20.48 -44.25
CA ALA A 19 11.22 21.18 -44.48
C ALA A 19 11.15 22.06 -45.75
N GLY A 20 11.59 23.32 -45.62
CA GLY A 20 11.62 24.37 -46.67
C GLY A 20 10.44 25.36 -46.59
N SER A 21 10.57 26.66 -46.83
CA SER A 21 11.76 27.55 -46.90
C SER A 21 11.31 28.99 -46.51
N ASP A 22 12.10 30.08 -46.46
CA ASP A 22 13.45 30.37 -46.98
C ASP A 22 14.18 31.45 -46.13
N GLY A 23 15.40 31.86 -46.52
CA GLY A 23 16.24 32.81 -45.77
C GLY A 23 16.51 34.17 -46.43
N VAL A 24 16.74 35.21 -45.60
CA VAL A 24 17.42 36.48 -45.97
C VAL A 24 18.32 36.94 -44.81
N ALA A 25 19.48 37.54 -45.14
CA ALA A 25 20.57 37.88 -44.22
C ALA A 25 20.34 39.19 -43.39
N PRO A 26 21.12 39.44 -42.32
CA PRO A 26 20.85 40.51 -41.35
C PRO A 26 21.65 41.82 -41.58
N PRO A 27 21.14 42.98 -41.10
CA PRO A 27 21.93 44.18 -40.86
C PRO A 27 22.35 44.33 -39.37
N PRO A 28 23.55 44.87 -39.06
CA PRO A 28 24.01 45.18 -37.70
C PRO A 28 23.92 46.72 -37.42
N PRO A 29 24.49 47.28 -36.34
CA PRO A 29 23.79 47.38 -35.06
C PRO A 29 23.73 48.80 -34.49
N SER A 30 22.61 49.17 -33.85
CA SER A 30 22.50 50.41 -33.09
C SER A 30 22.04 50.18 -31.65
N ARG A 31 22.97 50.50 -30.76
CA ARG A 31 22.80 50.94 -29.38
C ARG A 31 21.48 51.70 -29.14
N GLU A 32 20.80 51.37 -28.04
CA GLU A 32 20.33 52.39 -27.11
C GLU A 32 20.27 51.82 -25.68
N CYS A 33 20.54 52.67 -24.69
CA CYS A 33 20.68 52.29 -23.30
C CYS A 33 19.45 52.73 -22.50
N ASN A 34 19.24 52.09 -21.34
CA ASN A 34 18.40 52.56 -20.23
C ASN A 34 16.91 52.85 -20.52
N ASN A 35 16.04 52.21 -19.74
CA ASN A 35 15.51 52.94 -18.59
C ASN A 35 15.05 52.01 -17.47
N ASN A 36 15.72 52.12 -16.32
CA ASN A 36 15.20 51.61 -15.05
C ASN A 36 14.07 52.53 -14.59
N ASN A 37 12.91 51.96 -14.25
CA ASN A 37 11.95 52.62 -13.37
C ASN A 37 11.51 51.61 -12.28
N PRO A 38 11.93 51.78 -11.02
CA PRO A 38 11.71 50.80 -9.95
C PRO A 38 10.31 50.89 -9.30
N ASN A 39 9.42 51.79 -9.75
CA ASN A 39 8.16 52.09 -9.08
C ASN A 39 6.92 51.59 -9.85
N ASN A 40 6.82 50.27 -10.02
CA ASN A 40 5.56 49.65 -10.46
C ASN A 40 5.41 48.24 -9.84
N LEU A 41 4.95 48.19 -8.59
CA LEU A 41 4.31 47.00 -8.03
C LEU A 41 2.79 47.12 -8.25
N PRO A 42 2.18 46.30 -9.13
CA PRO A 42 0.75 46.04 -9.07
C PRO A 42 0.52 45.05 -7.93
N SER A 43 0.00 45.55 -6.81
CA SER A 43 -0.46 44.73 -5.69
C SER A 43 -1.81 44.07 -6.02
N ASP A 44 -1.83 43.12 -6.97
CA ASP A 44 -3.06 42.47 -7.41
C ASP A 44 -2.89 40.99 -7.75
N GLY A 45 -3.80 40.17 -7.23
CA GLY A 45 -4.15 38.84 -7.73
C GLY A 45 -3.05 37.78 -7.76
N PHE A 46 -3.02 36.92 -6.75
CA PHE A 46 -2.41 35.58 -6.85
C PHE A 46 -3.22 34.71 -7.85
N LEU A 47 -3.07 35.00 -9.14
CA LEU A 47 -3.63 34.18 -10.21
C LEU A 47 -3.01 32.78 -10.11
N PHE A 48 -3.89 31.77 -10.06
CA PHE A 48 -3.57 30.36 -10.27
C PHE A 48 -3.04 30.15 -11.71
N ARG A 49 -1.84 30.67 -12.01
CA ARG A 49 -1.04 30.15 -13.11
C ARG A 49 -0.71 28.72 -12.76
N LYS A 50 -1.24 27.79 -13.57
CA LYS A 50 -0.86 26.38 -13.58
C LYS A 50 0.68 26.33 -13.62
N ARG A 51 1.31 26.00 -12.48
CA ARG A 51 2.78 26.05 -12.34
C ARG A 51 3.36 25.08 -13.36
N GLU A 52 4.30 25.54 -14.18
CA GLU A 52 5.06 24.64 -15.05
C GLU A 52 5.85 23.68 -14.15
N ASP A 53 5.90 22.39 -14.49
CA ASP A 53 6.59 21.40 -13.65
C ASP A 53 8.05 21.83 -13.41
N ALA A 54 8.54 21.65 -12.19
CA ALA A 54 9.91 22.02 -11.84
C ALA A 54 10.94 21.39 -12.81
N GLY A 55 11.72 22.23 -13.49
CA GLY A 55 12.68 21.81 -14.51
C GLY A 55 12.13 21.71 -15.94
N LYS A 56 10.84 21.98 -16.17
CA LYS A 56 10.23 22.19 -17.50
C LYS A 56 9.96 23.66 -17.82
N GLU A 57 10.33 24.57 -16.91
CA GLU A 57 10.18 26.01 -17.08
C GLU A 57 10.98 26.53 -18.29
N LYS A 58 10.46 27.55 -18.96
CA LYS A 58 11.08 28.09 -20.17
C LYS A 58 12.43 28.78 -19.88
N GLY A 59 13.41 28.59 -20.77
CA GLY A 59 14.72 29.25 -20.72
C GLY A 59 15.75 28.54 -19.84
N GLU A 60 16.78 29.28 -19.43
CA GLU A 60 17.90 28.75 -18.63
C GLU A 60 17.47 28.25 -17.25
N LEU A 61 16.46 28.89 -16.64
CA LEU A 61 15.97 28.57 -15.31
C LEU A 61 15.49 27.11 -15.21
N GLY A 62 14.71 26.63 -16.19
CA GLY A 62 14.29 25.23 -16.24
C GLY A 62 15.46 24.27 -16.44
N GLN A 63 16.46 24.62 -17.24
CA GLN A 63 17.66 23.78 -17.43
C GLN A 63 18.50 23.67 -16.15
N ILE A 64 18.69 24.79 -15.44
CA ILE A 64 19.40 24.84 -14.16
C ILE A 64 18.63 24.05 -13.10
N ARG A 65 17.31 24.25 -13.01
CA ARG A 65 16.43 23.54 -12.06
C ARG A 65 16.38 22.03 -12.35
N ALA A 66 16.35 21.61 -13.61
CA ALA A 66 16.44 20.20 -13.99
C ALA A 66 17.80 19.58 -13.60
N LYS A 67 18.92 20.32 -13.78
CA LYS A 67 20.25 19.89 -13.31
C LYS A 67 20.28 19.76 -11.78
N LEU A 68 19.72 20.72 -11.05
CA LEU A 68 19.60 20.68 -9.58
C LEU A 68 18.76 19.47 -9.11
N LEU A 69 17.58 19.26 -9.69
CA LEU A 69 16.72 18.12 -9.38
C LEU A 69 17.37 16.77 -9.68
N LYS A 70 18.17 16.68 -10.76
CA LYS A 70 18.97 15.49 -11.05
C LYS A 70 20.05 15.30 -9.99
N PHE A 71 20.81 16.36 -9.68
CA PHE A 71 21.88 16.34 -8.68
C PHE A 71 21.37 15.90 -7.30
N LEU A 72 20.30 16.51 -6.78
CA LEU A 72 19.67 16.17 -5.51
C LEU A 72 19.23 14.70 -5.44
N LYS A 73 18.73 14.14 -6.55
CA LYS A 73 18.33 12.72 -6.62
C LYS A 73 19.52 11.74 -6.65
N THR A 74 20.67 12.16 -7.20
CA THR A 74 21.84 11.28 -7.38
C THR A 74 22.88 11.37 -6.28
N SER A 75 22.88 12.45 -5.49
CA SER A 75 23.91 12.70 -4.49
C SER A 75 23.48 12.20 -3.11
N THR A 76 24.37 11.46 -2.45
CA THR A 76 24.14 10.81 -1.15
C THR A 76 24.94 11.43 -0.01
N LEU A 77 25.76 12.45 -0.31
CA LEU A 77 26.68 13.12 0.62
C LEU A 77 26.28 14.58 0.90
N LEU A 78 25.02 14.95 0.63
CA LEU A 78 24.50 16.29 0.91
C LEU A 78 23.96 16.36 2.34
N ASP A 79 24.30 17.44 3.06
CA ASP A 79 23.50 17.83 4.22
C ASP A 79 22.25 18.57 3.74
N ALA A 80 21.11 17.88 3.82
CA ALA A 80 19.83 18.41 3.41
C ALA A 80 19.37 19.60 4.28
N ASN A 81 19.78 19.69 5.56
CA ASN A 81 19.44 20.81 6.43
C ASN A 81 20.15 22.08 5.98
N GLU A 82 21.45 22.01 5.75
CA GLU A 82 22.26 23.17 5.33
C GLU A 82 21.78 23.74 3.98
N ILE A 83 21.28 22.88 3.09
CA ILE A 83 20.68 23.28 1.81
C ILE A 83 19.30 23.90 2.01
N LEU A 84 18.48 23.35 2.90
CA LEU A 84 17.16 23.92 3.24
C LEU A 84 17.28 25.30 3.88
N GLU A 85 18.26 25.53 4.76
CA GLU A 85 18.54 26.86 5.34
C GLU A 85 18.95 27.87 4.27
N LYS A 86 19.80 27.46 3.31
CA LYS A 86 20.25 28.33 2.20
C LYS A 86 19.13 28.65 1.19
N ILE A 87 18.19 27.74 0.98
CA ILE A 87 16.99 27.98 0.15
C ILE A 87 15.98 28.84 0.93
N GLY A 88 15.74 28.53 2.21
CA GLY A 88 14.76 29.18 3.07
C GLY A 88 13.34 29.23 2.48
N ASP A 89 12.50 30.09 3.03
CA ASP A 89 11.11 30.28 2.56
C ASP A 89 10.97 31.31 1.44
N LYS A 90 12.08 31.90 1.01
CA LYS A 90 12.11 33.00 0.04
C LYS A 90 11.94 32.52 -1.41
N PHE A 91 12.27 31.26 -1.71
CA PHE A 91 12.22 30.72 -3.07
C PHE A 91 11.15 29.64 -3.22
N PRO A 92 10.32 29.67 -4.29
CA PRO A 92 9.28 28.67 -4.60
C PRO A 92 9.85 27.34 -5.15
N LEU A 93 10.88 26.83 -4.50
CA LEU A 93 11.58 25.58 -4.85
C LEU A 93 10.91 24.36 -4.20
N PHE A 94 9.59 24.24 -4.38
CA PHE A 94 8.77 23.22 -3.70
C PHE A 94 9.20 21.79 -4.03
N GLN A 95 9.53 21.51 -5.29
CA GLN A 95 9.92 20.17 -5.73
C GLN A 95 11.27 19.75 -5.14
N GLU A 96 12.19 20.70 -5.00
CA GLU A 96 13.51 20.54 -4.40
C GLU A 96 13.38 20.35 -2.90
N LYS A 97 12.58 21.19 -2.21
CA LYS A 97 12.25 21.05 -0.79
C LYS A 97 11.65 19.67 -0.47
N ILE A 98 10.68 19.22 -1.28
CA ILE A 98 10.08 17.88 -1.15
C ILE A 98 11.15 16.78 -1.20
N LEU A 99 12.11 16.84 -2.14
CA LEU A 99 13.18 15.85 -2.24
C LEU A 99 14.17 15.90 -1.06
N LEU A 100 14.43 17.08 -0.50
CA LEU A 100 15.30 17.23 0.67
C LEU A 100 14.64 16.67 1.93
N PHE A 101 13.35 16.97 2.15
CA PHE A 101 12.58 16.36 3.24
C PHE A 101 12.40 14.83 3.08
N ASP A 102 12.24 14.34 1.84
CA ASP A 102 12.20 12.91 1.49
C ASP A 102 13.48 12.17 1.93
N GLN A 103 14.65 12.79 1.74
CA GLN A 103 15.95 12.26 2.16
C GLN A 103 16.11 12.22 3.69
N MET A 104 15.61 13.24 4.40
CA MET A 104 15.67 13.31 5.86
C MET A 104 14.60 12.46 6.58
N ARG A 105 13.67 11.85 5.83
CA ARG A 105 12.46 11.18 6.36
C ARG A 105 11.55 12.10 7.19
N ASP A 106 11.62 13.42 6.96
CA ASP A 106 10.66 14.36 7.57
C ASP A 106 9.38 14.42 6.71
N PHE A 107 8.51 13.44 6.94
CA PHE A 107 7.22 13.36 6.25
C PHE A 107 6.32 14.55 6.58
N SER A 108 6.42 15.13 7.79
CA SER A 108 5.54 16.22 8.22
C SER A 108 5.83 17.51 7.46
N SER A 109 7.10 17.85 7.29
CA SER A 109 7.50 19.01 6.49
C SER A 109 7.30 18.76 4.99
N CYS A 110 7.62 17.54 4.50
CA CYS A 110 7.37 17.16 3.11
C CYS A 110 5.89 17.32 2.71
N LEU A 111 4.99 16.70 3.48
CA LEU A 111 3.55 16.74 3.21
C LEU A 111 2.97 18.14 3.43
N ARG A 112 3.51 18.94 4.35
CA ARG A 112 3.12 20.35 4.51
C ARG A 112 3.38 21.14 3.23
N VAL A 113 4.55 21.02 2.60
CA VAL A 113 4.87 21.69 1.33
C VAL A 113 3.92 21.23 0.21
N MET A 114 3.60 19.93 0.13
CA MET A 114 2.68 19.40 -0.88
C MET A 114 1.23 19.89 -0.71
N VAL A 115 0.75 19.95 0.54
CA VAL A 115 -0.66 20.27 0.82
C VAL A 115 -0.89 21.77 0.92
N MET A 116 -0.02 22.51 1.60
CA MET A 116 -0.19 23.96 1.83
C MET A 116 0.35 24.79 0.66
N ASP A 117 1.57 24.50 0.17
CA ASP A 117 2.23 25.37 -0.81
C ASP A 117 1.89 25.04 -2.26
N THR A 118 1.56 23.78 -2.57
CA THR A 118 1.16 23.34 -3.91
C THR A 118 -0.33 22.98 -4.04
N GLY A 119 -1.05 22.69 -2.95
CA GLY A 119 -2.47 22.33 -2.99
C GLY A 119 -2.76 20.96 -3.61
N GLU A 120 -1.76 20.09 -3.75
CA GLU A 120 -1.88 18.84 -4.52
C GLU A 120 -2.25 17.65 -3.62
N TYR A 121 -3.44 17.71 -3.00
CA TYR A 121 -3.97 16.69 -2.07
C TYR A 121 -3.82 15.25 -2.57
N LYS A 122 -4.20 14.99 -3.83
CA LYS A 122 -4.09 13.65 -4.46
C LYS A 122 -2.65 13.14 -4.51
N ARG A 123 -1.70 14.02 -4.79
CA ARG A 123 -0.28 13.68 -4.88
C ARG A 123 0.32 13.38 -3.52
N ALA A 124 -0.17 14.03 -2.46
CA ALA A 124 0.17 13.71 -1.09
C ALA A 124 -0.33 12.31 -0.68
N GLU A 125 -1.53 11.91 -1.11
CA GLU A 125 -2.03 10.53 -0.95
C GLU A 125 -1.16 9.50 -1.71
N GLU A 126 -0.82 9.77 -2.97
CA GLU A 126 0.05 8.92 -3.80
C GLU A 126 1.46 8.78 -3.20
N TYR A 127 1.99 9.85 -2.60
CA TYR A 127 3.26 9.85 -1.88
C TYR A 127 3.25 8.90 -0.69
N CYS A 128 2.17 8.90 0.10
CA CYS A 128 2.03 7.98 1.24
C CYS A 128 2.05 6.51 0.80
N VAL A 129 1.25 6.16 -0.21
CA VAL A 129 1.21 4.79 -0.78
C VAL A 129 2.57 4.37 -1.35
N LYS A 130 3.26 5.28 -2.03
CA LYS A 130 4.58 5.01 -2.62
C LYS A 130 5.65 4.74 -1.54
N TRP A 131 5.58 5.41 -0.40
CA TRP A 131 6.51 5.22 0.71
C TRP A 131 6.29 3.90 1.45
N GLU A 132 5.03 3.54 1.68
CA GLU A 132 4.66 2.24 2.24
C GLU A 132 5.23 1.08 1.39
N GLY A 133 5.02 1.12 0.07
CA GLY A 133 5.58 0.17 -0.88
C GLY A 133 7.10 0.29 -1.13
N ARG A 134 7.81 1.18 -0.41
CA ARG A 134 9.28 1.16 -0.31
C ARG A 134 9.70 0.44 0.98
N GLU A 135 9.07 0.77 2.11
CA GLU A 135 9.35 0.13 3.41
C GLU A 135 9.19 -1.40 3.35
N GLU A 136 8.16 -1.90 2.65
CA GLU A 136 7.95 -3.34 2.46
C GLU A 136 9.10 -4.01 1.69
N ARG A 137 9.64 -3.37 0.64
CA ARG A 137 10.77 -3.91 -0.15
C ARG A 137 12.10 -3.84 0.58
N ASP A 138 12.39 -2.74 1.26
CA ASP A 138 13.58 -2.60 2.10
C ASP A 138 13.62 -3.69 3.19
N ARG A 139 12.44 -4.15 3.63
CA ARG A 139 12.27 -5.25 4.61
C ARG A 139 12.49 -6.64 4.00
N GLU A 140 12.11 -6.87 2.75
CA GLU A 140 12.32 -8.15 2.06
C GLU A 140 13.79 -8.35 1.66
N GLU A 141 14.47 -7.32 1.15
CA GLU A 141 15.88 -7.41 0.74
C GLU A 141 16.86 -7.56 1.92
N GLY A 142 16.48 -7.12 3.14
CA GLY A 142 17.27 -7.31 4.37
C GLY A 142 17.21 -8.72 4.99
N GLY A 143 16.48 -9.66 4.37
CA GLY A 143 15.99 -10.91 4.97
C GLY A 143 16.97 -12.09 5.11
N LEU A 144 18.19 -11.91 5.63
CA LEU A 144 19.10 -13.04 5.92
C LEU A 144 19.68 -13.13 7.34
N VAL A 145 19.40 -12.17 8.24
CA VAL A 145 19.90 -12.23 9.63
C VAL A 145 18.75 -12.34 10.63
N GLY A 146 18.39 -13.58 10.97
CA GLY A 146 18.07 -14.06 12.33
C GLY A 146 17.11 -13.27 13.24
N GLY A 147 16.35 -12.31 12.71
CA GLY A 147 15.50 -11.43 13.50
C GLY A 147 14.37 -12.21 14.15
N ARG A 148 14.46 -12.40 15.48
CA ARG A 148 13.35 -12.88 16.31
C ARG A 148 12.07 -12.17 15.87
N LYS A 149 11.13 -12.94 15.32
CA LYS A 149 9.81 -12.48 14.90
C LYS A 149 9.11 -11.90 16.13
N ARG A 150 9.26 -10.59 16.37
CA ARG A 150 8.53 -9.87 17.43
C ARG A 150 7.06 -10.22 17.20
N GLY A 151 6.45 -10.85 18.20
CA GLY A 151 5.07 -11.31 18.11
C GLY A 151 4.15 -10.13 17.80
N GLY A 152 2.96 -10.43 17.28
CA GLY A 152 1.97 -9.41 16.98
C GLY A 152 1.69 -8.57 18.22
N GLY A 153 2.20 -7.33 18.23
CA GLY A 153 1.83 -6.33 19.20
C GLY A 153 0.43 -5.84 18.87
N GLU A 154 -0.53 -6.15 19.73
CA GLU A 154 -1.81 -5.45 19.77
C GLU A 154 -1.55 -3.99 20.17
N GLY A 155 -1.24 -3.13 19.19
CA GLY A 155 -0.53 -1.88 19.51
C GLY A 155 -0.45 -0.82 18.42
N GLY A 156 -1.50 -0.61 17.62
CA GLY A 156 -1.91 0.71 17.13
C GLY A 156 -0.97 1.62 16.32
N GLU A 157 0.27 1.22 16.02
CA GLU A 157 1.22 1.98 15.20
C GLU A 157 0.82 1.92 13.71
N GLY A 158 -0.16 2.74 13.34
CA GLY A 158 -0.47 3.00 11.93
C GLY A 158 0.64 3.83 11.27
N SER A 159 0.74 3.73 9.95
CA SER A 159 1.83 4.33 9.16
C SER A 159 2.03 5.82 9.49
N GLU A 160 3.26 6.15 9.87
CA GLU A 160 3.67 7.50 10.28
C GLU A 160 3.38 8.55 9.19
N VAL A 161 3.58 8.19 7.92
CA VAL A 161 3.34 9.06 6.76
C VAL A 161 1.84 9.40 6.63
N PHE A 162 0.95 8.42 6.78
CA PHE A 162 -0.50 8.63 6.78
C PHE A 162 -0.99 9.38 8.03
N ARG A 163 -0.36 9.16 9.19
CA ARG A 163 -0.60 9.92 10.42
C ARG A 163 -0.22 11.39 10.26
N ALA A 164 0.93 11.69 9.65
CA ALA A 164 1.35 13.05 9.33
C ALA A 164 0.39 13.74 8.34
N LEU A 165 -0.01 13.04 7.27
CA LEU A 165 -0.97 13.59 6.29
C LEU A 165 -2.32 13.91 6.94
N LEU A 166 -2.86 12.99 7.75
CA LEU A 166 -4.12 13.21 8.45
C LEU A 166 -4.02 14.36 9.47
N SER A 167 -2.91 14.46 10.21
CA SER A 167 -2.67 15.55 11.15
C SER A 167 -2.59 16.93 10.47
N LEU A 168 -2.08 17.01 9.24
CA LEU A 168 -2.12 18.22 8.41
C LEU A 168 -3.55 18.53 7.92
N TYR A 169 -4.30 17.53 7.48
CA TYR A 169 -5.69 17.73 7.02
C TYR A 169 -6.64 18.17 8.15
N LEU A 170 -6.42 17.70 9.39
CA LEU A 170 -7.22 18.06 10.57
C LEU A 170 -6.95 19.47 11.13
N GLN A 171 -5.98 20.22 10.59
CA GLN A 171 -5.73 21.63 10.94
C GLN A 171 -6.76 22.59 10.32
N SER A 172 -7.62 22.12 9.40
CA SER A 172 -8.69 22.93 8.81
C SER A 172 -9.67 23.45 9.88
N PRO A 173 -10.12 24.73 9.80
CA PRO A 173 -11.02 25.34 10.78
C PRO A 173 -12.40 24.66 10.87
N VAL A 174 -12.76 23.82 9.88
CA VAL A 174 -13.95 22.96 9.89
C VAL A 174 -13.94 21.95 11.06
N PHE A 175 -12.76 21.58 11.56
CA PHE A 175 -12.61 20.67 12.71
C PHE A 175 -12.47 21.41 14.06
N THR A 176 -12.20 22.72 14.05
CA THR A 176 -11.92 23.53 15.25
C THR A 176 -13.05 24.49 15.63
N SER A 177 -14.01 24.75 14.75
CA SER A 177 -15.11 25.68 15.01
C SER A 177 -16.19 25.11 15.95
N SER A 178 -15.99 25.29 17.27
CA SER A 178 -17.07 25.24 18.24
C SER A 178 -17.30 26.62 18.86
N SER A 179 -18.21 27.41 18.29
CA SER A 179 -18.76 28.56 19.01
C SER A 179 -19.56 28.04 20.21
N PRO A 180 -19.33 28.54 21.43
CA PRO A 180 -20.09 28.12 22.60
C PRO A 180 -21.57 28.56 22.49
N PRO A 181 -22.53 27.79 23.02
CA PRO A 181 -23.94 28.14 22.98
C PRO A 181 -24.25 29.28 23.98
N SER A 182 -24.23 30.51 23.50
CA SER A 182 -24.79 31.65 24.23
C SER A 182 -26.31 31.53 24.34
N SER A 183 -26.84 31.72 25.56
CA SER A 183 -28.22 31.48 25.97
C SER A 183 -29.27 32.30 25.20
N PRO A 184 -30.56 31.85 25.18
CA PRO A 184 -31.58 32.48 24.35
C PRO A 184 -32.18 33.74 24.99
N THR A 185 -32.23 34.83 24.22
CA THR A 185 -33.12 35.97 24.48
C THR A 185 -33.99 36.24 23.27
N SER A 186 -35.29 36.29 23.49
CA SER A 186 -36.34 36.47 22.50
C SER A 186 -36.38 37.87 21.88
N SER A 187 -36.62 37.99 20.55
CA SER A 187 -37.85 38.63 20.02
C SER A 187 -37.87 38.81 18.48
N SER A 188 -38.97 38.37 17.86
CA SER A 188 -39.69 38.98 16.71
C SER A 188 -38.98 39.43 15.41
N SER A 189 -39.32 38.71 14.32
CA SER A 189 -39.77 39.22 13.00
C SER A 189 -38.91 40.19 12.17
N SER A 190 -38.37 39.70 11.04
CA SER A 190 -38.78 40.13 9.67
C SER A 190 -38.05 39.33 8.58
N SER A 191 -38.71 39.12 7.43
CA SER A 191 -38.10 38.72 6.16
C SER A 191 -37.38 39.95 5.53
N PRO A 192 -36.45 39.84 4.53
CA PRO A 192 -36.25 38.72 3.61
C PRO A 192 -34.80 38.39 3.18
N SER A 193 -34.66 37.29 2.41
CA SER A 193 -33.64 37.03 1.37
C SER A 193 -32.14 36.82 1.71
N SER A 194 -31.53 35.98 0.86
CA SER A 194 -30.08 35.81 0.55
C SER A 194 -29.15 35.00 1.48
N SER A 195 -28.41 34.09 0.82
CA SER A 195 -27.07 33.57 1.17
C SER A 195 -26.76 33.15 2.62
N SER A 196 -26.98 31.87 2.93
CA SER A 196 -26.19 31.15 3.95
C SER A 196 -24.83 30.69 3.39
N SER A 197 -24.06 31.63 2.86
CA SER A 197 -22.67 31.40 2.46
C SER A 197 -21.82 31.15 3.71
N SER A 198 -21.68 29.86 4.03
CA SER A 198 -20.78 29.27 5.03
C SER A 198 -19.47 30.07 5.21
N PRO A 199 -19.05 30.38 6.46
CA PRO A 199 -17.87 31.21 6.75
C PRO A 199 -16.52 30.50 6.51
N PHE A 200 -16.51 29.42 5.75
CA PHE A 200 -15.32 28.62 5.43
C PHE A 200 -14.98 28.75 3.94
N SER A 201 -13.68 28.86 3.65
CA SER A 201 -13.19 28.94 2.28
C SER A 201 -13.51 27.66 1.49
N GLN A 202 -13.40 27.71 0.17
CA GLN A 202 -13.55 26.51 -0.66
C GLN A 202 -12.44 25.49 -0.34
N GLN A 203 -11.22 25.97 -0.08
CA GLN A 203 -10.05 25.16 0.26
C GLN A 203 -10.23 24.40 1.60
N ASP A 204 -10.80 25.02 2.62
CA ASP A 204 -11.08 24.36 3.92
C ASP A 204 -12.01 23.15 3.77
N LYS A 205 -12.97 23.24 2.84
CA LYS A 205 -13.96 22.19 2.53
C LYS A 205 -13.33 21.07 1.71
N GLU A 206 -12.49 21.39 0.74
CA GLU A 206 -11.73 20.41 -0.04
C GLU A 206 -10.76 19.62 0.85
N GLN A 207 -10.02 20.29 1.74
CA GLN A 207 -9.15 19.66 2.73
C GLN A 207 -9.94 18.73 3.67
N ALA A 208 -11.12 19.12 4.12
CA ALA A 208 -11.99 18.25 4.93
C ALA A 208 -12.49 17.03 4.13
N ILE A 209 -12.89 17.19 2.86
CA ILE A 209 -13.29 16.07 1.99
C ILE A 209 -12.12 15.08 1.82
N HIS A 210 -10.91 15.56 1.57
CA HIS A 210 -9.71 14.72 1.50
C HIS A 210 -9.39 14.03 2.84
N ALA A 211 -9.58 14.69 3.99
CA ALA A 211 -9.47 14.07 5.30
C ALA A 211 -10.39 12.84 5.46
N PHE A 212 -11.67 12.99 5.11
CA PHE A 212 -12.64 11.90 5.19
C PHE A 212 -12.39 10.80 4.15
N GLY A 213 -11.99 11.17 2.94
CA GLY A 213 -11.57 10.23 1.90
C GLY A 213 -10.40 9.36 2.37
N LEU A 214 -9.34 9.99 2.91
CA LEU A 214 -8.17 9.32 3.47
C LEU A 214 -8.56 8.37 4.61
N MET A 215 -9.33 8.87 5.59
CA MET A 215 -9.78 8.10 6.75
C MET A 215 -10.58 6.87 6.36
N ILE A 216 -11.53 6.97 5.41
CA ILE A 216 -12.34 5.84 4.97
C ILE A 216 -11.48 4.84 4.19
N LYS A 217 -10.72 5.32 3.20
CA LYS A 217 -9.93 4.49 2.27
C LYS A 217 -8.82 3.69 2.94
N TYR A 218 -8.11 4.30 3.90
CA TYR A 218 -6.96 3.69 4.58
C TYR A 218 -7.26 3.21 6.00
N SER A 219 -8.54 3.15 6.39
CA SER A 219 -8.95 2.67 7.71
C SER A 219 -8.50 1.26 8.10
N PRO A 220 -8.55 0.22 7.22
CA PRO A 220 -8.35 -1.16 7.66
C PRO A 220 -6.89 -1.50 8.01
N SER A 221 -5.93 -0.73 7.51
CA SER A 221 -4.51 -1.05 7.54
C SER A 221 -3.64 0.04 8.17
N HIS A 222 -3.90 1.33 7.92
CA HIS A 222 -3.01 2.43 8.39
C HIS A 222 -3.69 3.43 9.33
N LEU A 223 -5.03 3.56 9.26
CA LEU A 223 -5.80 4.52 10.06
C LEU A 223 -6.86 3.81 10.92
N PRO A 224 -6.44 2.97 11.90
CA PRO A 224 -7.37 2.29 12.81
C PRO A 224 -8.05 3.30 13.76
N PRO A 225 -9.27 3.02 14.27
CA PRO A 225 -10.02 3.97 15.09
C PRO A 225 -9.28 4.53 16.29
N PRO A 226 -8.51 3.76 17.10
CA PRO A 226 -7.77 4.33 18.23
C PRO A 226 -6.76 5.39 17.81
N LEU A 227 -6.09 5.19 16.67
CA LEU A 227 -5.10 6.14 16.15
C LEU A 227 -5.79 7.42 15.67
N VAL A 228 -6.85 7.29 14.86
CA VAL A 228 -7.59 8.44 14.33
C VAL A 228 -8.25 9.24 15.46
N LEU A 229 -8.85 8.58 16.45
CA LEU A 229 -9.42 9.24 17.63
C LEU A 229 -8.36 9.95 18.49
N SER A 230 -7.11 9.49 18.50
CA SER A 230 -5.99 10.20 19.17
C SER A 230 -5.50 11.45 18.43
N LEU A 231 -5.81 11.57 17.13
CA LEU A 231 -5.36 12.67 16.25
C LEU A 231 -6.41 13.76 16.07
N LEU A 232 -7.67 13.47 16.39
CA LEU A 232 -8.79 14.37 16.19
C LEU A 232 -8.78 15.52 17.24
N PRO A 233 -8.95 16.78 16.80
CA PRO A 233 -9.16 17.90 17.71
C PRO A 233 -10.36 17.64 18.65
N PRO A 234 -10.30 17.98 19.94
CA PRO A 234 -11.37 17.70 20.92
C PRO A 234 -12.68 18.45 20.63
N SER A 235 -12.62 19.48 19.78
CA SER A 235 -13.76 20.22 19.22
C SER A 235 -14.53 19.46 18.13
N THR A 236 -14.01 18.35 17.61
CA THR A 236 -14.60 17.69 16.42
C THR A 236 -15.92 16.99 16.76
N PRO A 237 -17.04 17.33 16.11
CA PRO A 237 -18.32 16.70 16.40
C PRO A 237 -18.35 15.23 15.93
N LEU A 238 -18.67 14.31 16.85
CA LEU A 238 -18.80 12.86 16.59
C LEU A 238 -19.78 12.50 15.47
N SER A 239 -20.75 13.37 15.17
CA SER A 239 -21.68 13.19 14.05
C SER A 239 -20.96 13.11 12.70
N LEU A 240 -19.89 13.89 12.52
CA LEU A 240 -19.08 13.94 11.31
C LEU A 240 -18.25 12.66 11.11
N LEU A 241 -17.89 11.99 12.21
CA LEU A 241 -17.11 10.75 12.21
C LEU A 241 -17.96 9.48 11.97
N ARG A 242 -19.30 9.60 11.99
CA ARG A 242 -20.23 8.46 11.83
C ARG A 242 -19.95 7.61 10.58
N PRO A 243 -19.69 8.16 9.37
CA PRO A 243 -19.42 7.34 8.18
C PRO A 243 -18.12 6.54 8.33
N TYR A 244 -17.06 7.19 8.82
CA TYR A 244 -15.77 6.55 9.09
C TYR A 244 -15.88 5.43 10.13
N LEU A 245 -16.47 5.72 11.30
CA LEU A 245 -16.61 4.73 12.38
C LEU A 245 -17.44 3.53 11.92
N LYS A 246 -18.56 3.76 11.21
CA LYS A 246 -19.37 2.67 10.64
C LYS A 246 -18.52 1.81 9.69
N HIS A 247 -17.82 2.42 8.74
CA HIS A 247 -16.98 1.71 7.78
C HIS A 247 -15.86 0.92 8.48
N SER A 248 -15.12 1.57 9.39
CA SER A 248 -14.00 0.98 10.11
C SER A 248 -14.42 -0.22 10.96
N PHE A 249 -15.49 -0.10 11.75
CA PHE A 249 -15.98 -1.22 12.56
C PHE A 249 -16.51 -2.38 11.70
N THR A 250 -17.19 -2.11 10.57
CA THR A 250 -17.56 -3.18 9.64
C THR A 250 -16.35 -3.85 9.01
N SER A 251 -15.33 -3.09 8.61
CA SER A 251 -14.11 -3.61 8.00
C SER A 251 -13.29 -4.46 8.98
N GLN A 252 -13.11 -3.99 10.22
CA GLN A 252 -12.44 -4.77 11.27
C GLN A 252 -13.21 -6.05 11.65
N LYS A 253 -14.55 -6.01 11.62
CA LYS A 253 -15.37 -7.21 11.82
C LYS A 253 -15.10 -8.23 10.70
N HIS A 254 -15.20 -7.82 9.44
CA HIS A 254 -14.93 -8.70 8.31
C HIS A 254 -13.49 -9.23 8.29
N GLN A 255 -12.50 -8.40 8.62
CA GLN A 255 -11.10 -8.84 8.73
C GLN A 255 -10.92 -9.92 9.80
N LYS A 256 -11.60 -9.81 10.95
CA LYS A 256 -11.60 -10.85 12.00
C LYS A 256 -12.31 -12.13 11.56
N GLU A 257 -13.45 -12.00 10.87
CA GLU A 257 -14.21 -13.12 10.30
C GLU A 257 -13.38 -13.88 9.24
N ASP A 258 -12.74 -13.17 8.32
CA ASP A 258 -11.84 -13.70 7.29
C ASP A 258 -10.63 -14.43 7.88
N VAL A 259 -9.98 -13.85 8.89
CA VAL A 259 -8.83 -14.48 9.57
C VAL A 259 -9.27 -15.76 10.30
N CYS A 260 -10.44 -15.73 10.95
CA CYS A 260 -11.02 -16.91 11.59
C CYS A 260 -11.34 -18.00 10.55
N MET A 261 -12.02 -17.66 9.45
CA MET A 261 -12.35 -18.56 8.37
C MET A 261 -11.10 -19.17 7.73
N LYS A 262 -10.10 -18.36 7.38
CA LYS A 262 -8.81 -18.84 6.83
C LYS A 262 -8.09 -19.79 7.79
N LYS A 263 -8.17 -19.56 9.12
CA LYS A 263 -7.63 -20.47 10.13
C LYS A 263 -8.41 -21.79 10.19
N GLN A 264 -9.74 -21.74 10.14
CA GLN A 264 -10.60 -22.94 10.14
C GLN A 264 -10.41 -23.79 8.87
N LEU A 265 -10.34 -23.16 7.69
CA LEU A 265 -10.09 -23.86 6.42
C LEU A 265 -8.72 -24.57 6.42
N LYS A 266 -7.66 -23.88 6.87
CA LYS A 266 -6.33 -24.49 7.03
C LYS A 266 -6.35 -25.67 8.01
N LYS A 267 -7.10 -25.56 9.12
CA LYS A 267 -7.27 -26.65 10.08
C LYS A 267 -8.01 -27.83 9.45
N ALA A 268 -9.10 -27.60 8.71
CA ALA A 268 -9.87 -28.67 8.08
C ALA A 268 -9.03 -29.50 7.08
N VAL A 269 -8.23 -28.84 6.24
CA VAL A 269 -7.30 -29.54 5.31
C VAL A 269 -6.21 -30.30 6.08
N TYR A 270 -5.69 -29.73 7.17
CA TYR A 270 -4.73 -30.42 8.02
C TYR A 270 -5.33 -31.66 8.70
N ASP A 271 -6.55 -31.55 9.25
CA ASP A 271 -7.27 -32.65 9.88
C ASP A 271 -7.58 -33.78 8.85
N GLN A 272 -7.95 -33.43 7.61
CA GLN A 272 -8.13 -34.40 6.51
C GLN A 272 -6.82 -35.13 6.16
N ASN A 273 -5.72 -34.39 6.05
CA ASN A 273 -4.41 -34.99 5.78
C ASN A 273 -3.93 -35.89 6.94
N LEU A 274 -4.28 -35.57 8.20
CA LEU A 274 -4.01 -36.46 9.33
C LEU A 274 -4.79 -37.78 9.24
N ILE A 275 -6.06 -37.74 8.83
CA ILE A 275 -6.86 -38.96 8.61
C ILE A 275 -6.24 -39.81 7.49
N LEU A 276 -5.84 -39.19 6.37
CA LEU A 276 -5.18 -39.89 5.26
C LEU A 276 -3.83 -40.48 5.68
N LEU A 277 -3.03 -39.75 6.46
CA LEU A 277 -1.78 -40.28 7.02
C LEU A 277 -2.04 -41.44 7.99
N GLN A 278 -3.08 -41.36 8.83
CA GLN A 278 -3.45 -42.44 9.74
C GLN A 278 -3.89 -43.70 8.97
N TYR A 279 -4.58 -43.55 7.85
CA TYR A 279 -4.91 -44.65 6.94
C TYR A 279 -3.61 -45.26 6.35
N LEU A 280 -2.80 -44.46 5.68
CA LEU A 280 -1.57 -44.89 5.00
C LEU A 280 -0.45 -45.39 5.94
N THR A 281 -0.53 -45.13 7.24
CA THR A 281 0.46 -45.58 8.25
C THR A 281 -0.13 -46.52 9.32
N GLY A 282 -1.43 -46.80 9.23
CA GLY A 282 -2.14 -47.69 10.14
C GLY A 282 -1.83 -49.16 9.85
N GLU A 283 -1.75 -49.52 8.57
CA GLU A 283 -1.39 -50.84 8.08
C GLU A 283 0.13 -51.08 8.22
N ARG A 284 0.54 -51.55 9.39
CA ARG A 284 1.90 -52.06 9.62
C ARG A 284 1.84 -53.38 10.39
N VAL A 285 2.51 -54.40 9.87
CA VAL A 285 2.69 -55.67 10.57
C VAL A 285 4.15 -55.78 11.02
N VAL A 286 4.34 -55.94 12.33
CA VAL A 286 5.67 -56.07 12.95
C VAL A 286 6.07 -57.53 12.97
N VAL A 287 7.23 -57.86 12.38
CA VAL A 287 7.69 -59.24 12.21
C VAL A 287 8.94 -59.50 13.07
N ASP A 288 8.73 -60.03 14.28
CA ASP A 288 9.80 -60.45 15.20
C ASP A 288 10.35 -61.85 14.88
N HIS A 289 11.54 -62.17 15.38
CA HIS A 289 12.18 -63.50 15.22
C HIS A 289 11.36 -64.68 15.78
N SER A 290 10.39 -64.43 16.67
CA SER A 290 9.48 -65.41 17.25
C SER A 290 8.16 -65.57 16.49
N THR A 291 7.88 -64.73 15.47
CA THR A 291 6.64 -64.80 14.67
C THR A 291 6.53 -66.11 13.92
N ARG A 292 5.32 -66.67 13.90
CA ARG A 292 5.02 -68.01 13.35
C ARG A 292 3.99 -67.91 12.24
N CYS A 293 4.16 -68.74 11.22
CA CYS A 293 3.22 -68.90 10.12
C CYS A 293 1.88 -69.48 10.64
N ALA A 294 0.77 -68.79 10.37
CA ALA A 294 -0.57 -69.20 10.80
C ALA A 294 -1.02 -70.57 10.25
N VAL A 295 -0.45 -71.03 9.14
CA VAL A 295 -0.80 -72.31 8.49
C VAL A 295 0.03 -73.49 9.03
N CYS A 296 1.32 -73.29 9.35
CA CYS A 296 2.23 -74.40 9.68
C CYS A 296 2.87 -74.31 11.08
N GLY A 297 2.64 -73.23 11.83
CA GLY A 297 3.14 -73.02 13.20
C GLY A 297 4.66 -72.83 13.34
N LYS A 298 5.43 -72.86 12.25
CA LYS A 298 6.89 -72.67 12.25
C LYS A 298 7.24 -71.18 12.20
N VAL A 299 8.38 -70.81 12.75
CA VAL A 299 8.89 -69.43 12.72
C VAL A 299 9.15 -68.94 11.27
N LEU A 300 8.90 -67.65 11.02
CA LEU A 300 9.07 -67.02 9.70
C LEU A 300 10.54 -66.76 9.36
N GLY A 301 11.30 -66.24 10.34
CA GLY A 301 12.73 -65.97 10.17
C GLY A 301 13.01 -64.94 9.07
N VAL A 302 13.99 -65.24 8.22
CA VAL A 302 14.39 -64.41 7.05
C VAL A 302 13.80 -64.92 5.72
N CYS A 303 12.73 -65.72 5.76
CA CYS A 303 12.07 -66.22 4.56
C CYS A 303 11.05 -65.20 4.01
N VAL A 304 10.74 -65.28 2.71
CA VAL A 304 9.64 -64.51 2.10
C VAL A 304 8.30 -64.97 2.69
N PHE A 305 7.49 -64.01 3.14
CA PHE A 305 6.18 -64.22 3.75
C PHE A 305 5.10 -63.36 3.08
N GLY A 306 3.86 -63.82 3.17
CA GLY A 306 2.65 -63.04 2.84
C GLY A 306 2.03 -62.46 4.10
N VAL A 307 1.39 -61.31 3.94
CA VAL A 307 0.61 -60.59 4.96
C VAL A 307 -0.84 -60.57 4.47
N TYR A 308 -1.80 -60.75 5.38
CA TYR A 308 -3.23 -60.71 5.06
C TYR A 308 -4.02 -59.97 6.14
N ASP A 309 -4.98 -59.16 5.71
CA ASP A 309 -5.60 -58.11 6.53
C ASP A 309 -6.69 -58.64 7.49
N GLU A 310 -7.20 -59.85 7.27
CA GLU A 310 -8.07 -60.56 8.23
C GLU A 310 -7.26 -61.05 9.46
N GLY A 311 -6.76 -60.11 10.28
CA GLY A 311 -6.22 -60.35 11.62
C GLY A 311 -4.72 -60.69 11.69
N ASP A 312 -3.86 -59.89 11.04
CA ASP A 312 -2.39 -60.01 11.06
C ASP A 312 -1.88 -61.43 10.70
N CYS A 313 -2.55 -62.08 9.74
CA CYS A 313 -2.28 -63.46 9.36
C CYS A 313 -0.99 -63.59 8.51
N LEU A 314 0.16 -63.63 9.18
CA LEU A 314 1.45 -63.89 8.54
C LEU A 314 1.61 -65.36 8.13
N VAL A 315 2.05 -65.62 6.90
CA VAL A 315 2.33 -66.98 6.38
C VAL A 315 3.61 -67.04 5.56
N HIS A 316 4.32 -68.17 5.56
CA HIS A 316 5.40 -68.39 4.59
C HIS A 316 4.82 -68.39 3.17
N ALA A 317 5.57 -67.87 2.18
CA ALA A 317 5.16 -67.90 0.78
C ALA A 317 4.81 -69.32 0.27
N LYS A 318 5.49 -70.36 0.76
CA LYS A 318 5.22 -71.77 0.44
C LYS A 318 3.94 -72.34 1.08
N CYS A 319 3.37 -71.65 2.08
CA CYS A 319 2.10 -72.04 2.72
C CYS A 319 0.87 -71.45 2.02
N ILE A 320 1.07 -70.51 1.10
CA ILE A 320 0.02 -69.99 0.20
C ILE A 320 -0.28 -71.08 -0.82
N ARG A 321 -1.54 -71.54 -0.88
CA ARG A 321 -1.99 -72.58 -1.82
C ARG A 321 -2.64 -71.97 -3.07
N ASP A 322 -3.50 -70.98 -2.86
CA ASP A 322 -4.19 -70.22 -3.90
C ASP A 322 -4.07 -68.72 -3.59
N GLU A 323 -3.65 -67.93 -4.57
CA GLU A 323 -3.41 -66.48 -4.45
C GLU A 323 -4.71 -65.66 -4.31
N LYS A 324 -5.87 -66.29 -4.52
CA LYS A 324 -7.20 -65.66 -4.49
C LYS A 324 -7.99 -66.00 -3.22
N LEU A 325 -7.47 -66.87 -2.36
CA LEU A 325 -8.14 -67.34 -1.15
C LEU A 325 -7.26 -67.09 0.08
N HIS A 326 -7.87 -66.65 1.17
CA HIS A 326 -7.16 -66.44 2.43
C HIS A 326 -6.66 -67.78 3.00
N PRO A 327 -5.36 -67.97 3.26
CA PRO A 327 -4.76 -69.29 3.50
C PRO A 327 -5.17 -69.96 4.82
N VAL A 328 -5.82 -69.23 5.74
CA VAL A 328 -6.32 -69.75 7.02
C VAL A 328 -7.84 -69.94 7.03
N THR A 329 -8.60 -69.03 6.39
CA THR A 329 -10.07 -69.02 6.43
C THR A 329 -10.73 -69.53 5.15
N ASN A 330 -9.96 -69.76 4.07
CA ASN A 330 -10.40 -70.15 2.73
C ASN A 330 -11.49 -69.24 2.12
N LYS A 331 -11.65 -68.02 2.61
CA LYS A 331 -12.52 -67.00 2.02
C LYS A 331 -11.85 -66.38 0.78
N PRO A 332 -12.62 -65.89 -0.21
CA PRO A 332 -12.07 -65.05 -1.27
C PRO A 332 -11.45 -63.77 -0.70
N LEU A 333 -10.26 -63.42 -1.18
CA LEU A 333 -9.63 -62.14 -0.87
C LEU A 333 -10.35 -61.03 -1.63
N ILE A 334 -10.87 -60.04 -0.89
CA ILE A 334 -11.49 -58.86 -1.45
C ILE A 334 -10.39 -57.81 -1.56
N TYR A 335 -9.98 -57.53 -2.80
CA TYR A 335 -9.11 -56.40 -3.11
C TYR A 335 -10.02 -55.19 -3.40
N ASP A 336 -10.17 -54.29 -2.43
CA ASP A 336 -10.75 -52.98 -2.69
C ASP A 336 -9.76 -52.16 -3.53
N LEU A 337 -10.23 -51.63 -4.68
CA LEU A 337 -9.47 -50.88 -5.68
C LEU A 337 -9.74 -49.37 -5.61
#